data_AF-A0A2V6TGD3-F1
#
_entry.id   AF-A0A2V6TGD3-F1
#
_cell.length_a   1.000
_cell.length_b   1.000
_cell.length_c   1.000
_cell.angle_alpha   90.00
_cell.angle_beta   90.00
_cell.angle_gamma   90.00
#
_symmetry.space_group_name_H-M   'P 1'
#
loop_
_entity.id
_entity.type
_entity.pdbx_description
1 polymer ?
#
loop_
_entity_poly.entity_id
_entity_poly.type
_entity_poly.pdbx_seq_one_letter_code
_entity_poly.pdbx_strand_id
1 'polypeptide(L)'
;EAENVELARLAAARTAQGTATLIGQRAKADPFWAALTNAAAGVALEVDEGHRLGGGHPAIHVVPGALAVAEERGLGGRRLLESLVAGYEIGSRIGGATTVRANVHSHGTWGTISTAVAVAKLGEAPAERIRAIINLAASMSPANTWTPALDGATIRNLYPGRSAFQGMLAVDLQRCGFTGLDDGPSDVYGTLLADAFDGAAAVSGIDALARSDAEREPYRIEQNYFKLHACCRFNHFALDAVMELRRVHRLDASAVGKVEIVTIPFAVRMSEPAPATSLAARFSIPWAVAAALVLGRTDPSAFDETALGDARIRDLARRVVITTDPAMSPRRVDAPTARVRVGLRDGRTLEETTTVVRGDALSPVPRDEITAKFLALASPVLGDAQARKVADTVAETDTLEDIRALTEMLLP
;
A
#
# COMPACT_ATOMS: atom_id res chain seq x y z
N GLU A 1 -14.16 -25.54 -26.13
CA GLU A 1 -13.72 -24.29 -26.78
C GLU A 1 -12.19 -24.24 -26.75
N ALA A 2 -11.55 -23.46 -27.63
CA ALA A 2 -10.10 -23.52 -27.86
C ALA A 2 -9.30 -23.05 -26.64
N GLU A 3 -9.80 -22.02 -25.96
CA GLU A 3 -9.19 -21.40 -24.80
C GLU A 3 -9.07 -22.33 -23.60
N ASN A 4 -10.05 -23.22 -23.41
CA ASN A 4 -10.01 -24.24 -22.38
C ASN A 4 -8.91 -25.29 -22.65
N VAL A 5 -8.66 -25.62 -23.91
CA VAL A 5 -7.56 -26.54 -24.31
C VAL A 5 -6.21 -25.88 -24.09
N GLU A 6 -6.05 -24.62 -24.48
CA GLU A 6 -4.81 -23.87 -24.27
C GLU A 6 -4.52 -23.66 -22.78
N LEU A 7 -5.54 -23.39 -21.96
CA LEU A 7 -5.37 -23.29 -20.51
C LEU A 7 -4.89 -24.60 -19.90
N ALA A 8 -5.47 -25.73 -20.30
CA ALA A 8 -5.03 -27.04 -19.83
C ALA A 8 -3.58 -27.33 -20.23
N ARG A 9 -3.18 -26.97 -21.46
CA ARG A 9 -1.79 -27.10 -21.94
C ARG A 9 -0.84 -26.21 -21.15
N LEU A 10 -1.20 -24.95 -20.94
CA LEU A 10 -0.41 -24.00 -20.15
C LEU A 10 -0.22 -24.53 -18.72
N ALA A 11 -1.30 -24.97 -18.07
CA ALA A 11 -1.26 -25.52 -16.72
C ALA A 11 -0.36 -26.75 -16.61
N ALA A 12 -0.42 -27.68 -17.58
CA ALA A 12 0.45 -28.85 -17.62
C ALA A 12 1.93 -28.51 -17.88
N ALA A 13 2.20 -27.40 -18.57
CA ALA A 13 3.55 -26.93 -18.86
C ALA A 13 4.20 -26.13 -17.71
N ARG A 14 3.41 -25.62 -16.74
CA ARG A 14 3.96 -24.93 -15.58
C ARG A 14 4.80 -25.92 -14.76
N THR A 15 6.10 -25.67 -14.68
CA THR A 15 6.99 -26.48 -13.84
C THR A 15 6.89 -26.01 -12.39
N ALA A 16 7.03 -26.94 -11.44
CA ALA A 16 7.09 -26.63 -10.01
C ALA A 16 8.43 -26.00 -9.59
N GLN A 17 9.23 -25.48 -10.54
CA GLN A 17 10.56 -24.97 -10.24
C GLN A 17 10.46 -23.63 -9.51
N GLY A 18 11.04 -23.58 -8.32
CA GLY A 18 11.16 -22.36 -7.51
C GLY A 18 12.13 -21.37 -8.15
N THR A 19 11.65 -20.59 -9.11
CA THR A 19 12.46 -19.58 -9.83
C THR A 19 12.38 -18.20 -9.18
N ALA A 20 11.31 -17.92 -8.43
CA ALA A 20 11.08 -16.63 -7.79
C ALA A 20 11.29 -16.70 -6.27
N THR A 21 11.98 -15.70 -5.73
CA THR A 21 12.41 -15.60 -4.35
C THR A 21 11.23 -15.33 -3.40
N LEU A 22 11.17 -16.11 -2.31
CA LEU A 22 10.33 -15.79 -1.15
C LEU A 22 11.12 -14.86 -0.23
N ILE A 23 10.83 -13.56 -0.27
CA ILE A 23 11.62 -12.52 0.38
C ILE A 23 11.72 -12.78 1.88
N GLY A 24 12.95 -12.76 2.43
CA GLY A 24 13.22 -13.03 3.84
C GLY A 24 13.13 -14.50 4.23
N GLN A 25 12.96 -15.43 3.28
CA GLN A 25 12.94 -16.88 3.50
C GLN A 25 14.05 -17.55 2.69
N ARG A 26 14.63 -18.65 3.19
CA ARG A 26 15.62 -19.45 2.43
C ARG A 26 14.96 -20.39 1.41
N ALA A 27 14.05 -19.85 0.61
CA ALA A 27 13.23 -20.63 -0.31
C ALA A 27 12.85 -19.82 -1.56
N LYS A 28 12.58 -20.55 -2.64
CA LYS A 28 11.98 -20.03 -3.86
C LYS A 28 10.70 -20.81 -4.19
N ALA A 29 9.78 -20.18 -4.90
CA ALA A 29 8.55 -20.78 -5.39
C ALA A 29 8.33 -20.40 -6.86
N ASP A 30 7.28 -20.94 -7.48
CA ASP A 30 6.88 -20.41 -8.78
C ASP A 30 6.42 -18.94 -8.60
N PRO A 31 6.41 -18.14 -9.69
CA PRO A 31 6.14 -16.71 -9.58
C PRO A 31 4.79 -16.36 -8.97
N PHE A 32 3.75 -17.19 -9.12
CA PHE A 32 2.43 -16.88 -8.55
C PHE A 32 2.46 -16.98 -7.03
N TRP A 33 3.08 -18.03 -6.47
CA TRP A 33 3.24 -18.18 -5.03
C TRP A 33 4.21 -17.15 -4.45
N ALA A 34 5.30 -16.82 -5.15
CA ALA A 34 6.21 -15.76 -4.73
C ALA A 34 5.52 -14.38 -4.69
N ALA A 35 4.76 -14.02 -5.74
CA ALA A 35 4.00 -12.77 -5.77
C ALA A 35 2.96 -12.69 -4.65
N LEU A 36 2.18 -13.77 -4.45
CA LEU A 36 1.15 -13.85 -3.42
C LEU A 36 1.72 -13.68 -2.01
N THR A 37 2.80 -14.40 -1.70
CA THR A 37 3.42 -14.41 -0.36
C THR A 37 4.20 -13.13 -0.06
N ASN A 38 4.99 -12.64 -1.02
CA ASN A 38 5.76 -11.41 -0.86
C ASN A 38 4.84 -10.18 -0.70
N ALA A 39 3.74 -10.11 -1.47
CA ALA A 39 2.74 -9.07 -1.31
C ALA A 39 2.06 -9.12 0.07
N ALA A 40 1.72 -10.33 0.53
CA ALA A 40 1.10 -10.50 1.84
C ALA A 40 2.03 -10.09 3.00
N ALA A 41 3.32 -10.42 2.88
CA ALA A 41 4.33 -9.98 3.84
C ALA A 41 4.51 -8.46 3.84
N GLY A 42 4.55 -7.83 2.65
CA GLY A 42 4.82 -6.39 2.51
C GLY A 42 3.76 -5.47 3.12
N VAL A 43 2.52 -5.93 3.30
CA VAL A 43 1.47 -5.14 3.97
C VAL A 43 1.24 -5.50 5.43
N ALA A 44 1.84 -6.57 5.94
CA ALA A 44 1.50 -7.13 7.26
C ALA A 44 1.73 -6.14 8.43
N LEU A 45 2.70 -5.23 8.26
CA LEU A 45 3.09 -4.24 9.26
C LEU A 45 2.48 -2.85 9.03
N GLU A 46 1.66 -2.65 8.00
CA GLU A 46 1.09 -1.35 7.64
C GLU A 46 2.13 -0.23 7.45
N VAL A 47 3.26 -0.55 6.82
CA VAL A 47 4.35 0.41 6.50
C VAL A 47 4.63 0.51 5.00
N ASP A 48 3.78 -0.12 4.19
CA ASP A 48 3.79 -0.02 2.74
C ASP A 48 3.44 1.41 2.26
N GLU A 49 3.95 1.75 1.08
CA GLU A 49 3.65 2.99 0.35
C GLU A 49 2.16 3.10 0.03
N GLY A 50 1.66 4.31 -0.22
CA GLY A 50 0.43 4.45 -0.99
C GLY A 50 0.32 5.74 -1.79
N HIS A 51 -0.85 5.95 -2.38
CA HIS A 51 -1.08 7.12 -3.23
C HIS A 51 -2.31 7.94 -2.79
N ARG A 52 -2.12 9.22 -2.45
CA ARG A 52 -3.19 10.09 -1.91
C ARG A 52 -4.33 10.32 -2.93
N LEU A 53 -3.97 10.62 -4.17
CA LEU A 53 -4.92 10.95 -5.23
C LEU A 53 -5.52 9.72 -5.92
N GLY A 54 -4.83 8.59 -5.86
CA GLY A 54 -5.26 7.32 -6.43
C GLY A 54 -6.03 6.45 -5.44
N GLY A 55 -5.88 6.72 -4.15
CA GLY A 55 -6.30 5.79 -3.11
C GLY A 55 -5.48 4.49 -3.13
N GLY A 56 -5.57 3.73 -2.04
CA GLY A 56 -4.89 2.44 -1.93
C GLY A 56 -3.36 2.55 -1.95
N HIS A 57 -2.74 1.45 -2.38
CA HIS A 57 -1.32 1.15 -2.18
C HIS A 57 -0.73 0.56 -3.46
N PRO A 58 -0.46 1.36 -4.51
CA PRO A 58 -0.16 0.81 -5.82
C PRO A 58 1.14 -0.01 -5.87
N ALA A 59 2.19 0.38 -5.13
CA ALA A 59 3.47 -0.32 -5.21
C ALA A 59 3.37 -1.79 -4.75
N ILE A 60 2.66 -2.08 -3.66
CA ILE A 60 2.57 -3.44 -3.12
C ILE A 60 1.71 -4.38 -3.98
N HIS A 61 0.85 -3.83 -4.84
CA HIS A 61 0.18 -4.63 -5.86
C HIS A 61 1.13 -4.98 -7.00
N VAL A 62 1.93 -4.03 -7.46
CA VAL A 62 2.72 -4.17 -8.69
C VAL A 62 4.06 -4.88 -8.46
N VAL A 63 4.81 -4.45 -7.43
CA VAL A 63 6.20 -4.86 -7.20
C VAL A 63 6.34 -6.37 -7.04
N PRO A 64 5.55 -7.08 -6.21
CA PRO A 64 5.74 -8.52 -6.00
C PRO A 64 5.55 -9.35 -7.27
N GLY A 65 4.51 -9.04 -8.06
CA GLY A 65 4.22 -9.77 -9.30
C GLY A 65 5.23 -9.48 -10.40
N ALA A 66 5.59 -8.20 -10.60
CA ALA A 66 6.58 -7.82 -11.59
C ALA A 66 7.98 -8.36 -11.24
N LEU A 67 8.40 -8.28 -9.97
CA LEU A 67 9.69 -8.80 -9.51
C LEU A 67 9.79 -10.32 -9.69
N ALA A 68 8.74 -11.07 -9.33
CA ALA A 68 8.73 -12.51 -9.47
C ALA A 68 8.85 -12.95 -10.95
N VAL A 69 8.15 -12.27 -11.86
CA VAL A 69 8.24 -12.56 -13.30
C VAL A 69 9.58 -12.10 -13.90
N ALA A 70 10.11 -10.96 -13.46
CA ALA A 70 11.41 -10.50 -13.90
C ALA A 70 12.53 -11.44 -13.45
N GLU A 71 12.46 -11.95 -12.22
CA GLU A 71 13.41 -12.93 -11.69
C GLU A 71 13.34 -14.26 -12.45
N GLU A 72 12.13 -14.79 -12.66
CA GLU A 72 11.92 -16.02 -13.44
C GLU A 72 12.58 -15.96 -14.82
N ARG A 73 12.53 -14.79 -15.45
CA ARG A 73 13.02 -14.57 -16.81
C ARG A 73 14.43 -13.98 -16.89
N GLY A 74 15.08 -13.72 -15.75
CA GLY A 74 16.40 -13.07 -15.69
C GLY A 74 16.43 -11.70 -16.37
N LEU A 75 15.39 -10.88 -16.19
CA LEU A 75 15.29 -9.56 -16.83
C LEU A 75 16.10 -8.51 -16.06
N GLY A 76 16.69 -7.56 -16.80
CA GLY A 76 17.40 -6.43 -16.22
C GLY A 76 16.50 -5.40 -15.52
N GLY A 77 17.10 -4.60 -14.64
CA GLY A 77 16.38 -3.71 -13.76
C GLY A 77 15.72 -2.52 -14.46
N ARG A 78 16.24 -2.02 -15.59
CA ARG A 78 15.53 -1.00 -16.40
C ARG A 78 14.17 -1.50 -16.89
N ARG A 79 14.11 -2.74 -17.40
CA ARG A 79 12.87 -3.38 -17.85
C ARG A 79 11.89 -3.58 -16.69
N LEU A 80 12.39 -3.95 -15.51
CA LEU A 80 11.59 -3.98 -14.29
C LEU A 80 11.02 -2.59 -13.97
N LEU A 81 11.85 -1.57 -13.84
CA LEU A 81 11.43 -0.21 -13.47
C LEU A 81 10.37 0.35 -14.42
N GLU A 82 10.55 0.20 -15.74
CA GLU A 82 9.53 0.61 -16.73
C GLU A 82 8.18 -0.08 -16.51
N SER A 83 8.21 -1.39 -16.19
CA SER A 83 6.99 -2.15 -15.90
C SER A 83 6.33 -1.72 -14.59
N LEU A 84 7.13 -1.38 -13.57
CA LEU A 84 6.65 -0.88 -12.29
C LEU A 84 5.96 0.47 -12.47
N VAL A 85 6.58 1.38 -13.22
CA VAL A 85 5.99 2.70 -13.54
C VAL A 85 4.67 2.51 -14.28
N ALA A 86 4.62 1.67 -15.31
CA ALA A 86 3.38 1.43 -16.07
C ALA A 86 2.25 0.84 -15.21
N GLY A 87 2.55 -0.18 -14.40
CA GLY A 87 1.58 -0.80 -13.50
C GLY A 87 1.11 0.12 -12.39
N TYR A 88 2.02 0.92 -11.82
CA TYR A 88 1.70 1.91 -10.80
C TYR A 88 0.78 3.00 -11.38
N GLU A 89 1.14 3.54 -12.54
CA GLU A 89 0.43 4.62 -13.22
C GLU A 89 -1.04 4.26 -13.46
N ILE A 90 -1.29 3.10 -14.09
CA ILE A 90 -2.65 2.65 -14.40
C ILE A 90 -3.46 2.37 -13.13
N GLY A 91 -2.85 1.72 -12.14
CA GLY A 91 -3.50 1.39 -10.88
C GLY A 91 -3.95 2.62 -10.11
N SER A 92 -3.05 3.59 -9.98
CA SER A 92 -3.36 4.86 -9.30
C SER A 92 -4.41 5.67 -10.07
N ARG A 93 -4.37 5.69 -11.40
CA ARG A 93 -5.35 6.40 -12.22
C ARG A 93 -6.75 5.83 -12.07
N ILE A 94 -6.89 4.52 -12.18
CA ILE A 94 -8.17 3.83 -11.99
C ILE A 94 -8.70 4.10 -10.59
N GLY A 95 -7.89 3.86 -9.54
CA GLY A 95 -8.32 4.12 -8.17
C GLY A 95 -8.70 5.59 -7.90
N GLY A 96 -8.01 6.54 -8.56
CA GLY A 96 -8.30 7.97 -8.44
C GLY A 96 -9.60 8.38 -9.13
N ALA A 97 -10.01 7.64 -10.15
CA ALA A 97 -11.26 7.80 -10.89
C ALA A 97 -12.44 7.02 -10.28
N THR A 98 -12.19 6.18 -9.27
CA THR A 98 -13.22 5.32 -8.65
C THR A 98 -13.70 5.87 -7.32
N THR A 99 -15.01 6.10 -7.21
CA THR A 99 -15.70 6.30 -5.92
C THR A 99 -16.13 4.94 -5.38
N VAL A 100 -15.22 4.32 -4.63
CA VAL A 100 -15.42 2.98 -4.05
C VAL A 100 -16.58 2.93 -3.08
N ARG A 101 -17.36 1.83 -3.10
CA ARG A 101 -18.43 1.59 -2.14
C ARG A 101 -17.86 1.60 -0.73
N ALA A 102 -18.61 2.16 0.23
CA ALA A 102 -18.13 2.42 1.58
C ALA A 102 -17.49 1.20 2.29
N ASN A 103 -17.98 -0.02 2.01
CA ASN A 103 -17.45 -1.23 2.64
C ASN A 103 -16.44 -2.01 1.76
N VAL A 104 -16.19 -1.59 0.52
CA VAL A 104 -15.16 -2.22 -0.31
C VAL A 104 -13.79 -1.65 0.08
N HIS A 105 -12.87 -2.54 0.41
CA HIS A 105 -11.51 -2.19 0.79
C HIS A 105 -10.67 -1.94 -0.46
N SER A 106 -10.05 -0.77 -0.54
CA SER A 106 -9.14 -0.39 -1.63
C SER A 106 -7.94 -1.32 -1.81
N HIS A 107 -7.50 -2.03 -0.76
CA HIS A 107 -6.47 -3.05 -0.89
C HIS A 107 -6.99 -4.22 -1.70
N GLY A 108 -6.28 -4.52 -2.76
CA GLY A 108 -6.54 -5.62 -3.65
C GLY A 108 -7.55 -5.35 -4.75
N THR A 109 -8.32 -4.26 -4.74
CA THR A 109 -9.38 -4.06 -5.76
C THR A 109 -8.83 -3.84 -7.17
N TRP A 110 -8.31 -2.66 -7.49
CA TRP A 110 -7.73 -2.36 -8.81
C TRP A 110 -6.25 -2.79 -8.93
N GLY A 111 -5.69 -3.38 -7.89
CA GLY A 111 -4.34 -3.95 -7.90
C GLY A 111 -4.15 -5.05 -8.95
N THR A 112 -5.23 -5.74 -9.33
CA THR A 112 -5.22 -6.80 -10.34
C THR A 112 -4.80 -6.26 -11.69
N ILE A 113 -5.38 -5.13 -12.11
CA ILE A 113 -5.03 -4.43 -13.36
C ILE A 113 -3.59 -3.94 -13.30
N SER A 114 -3.18 -3.40 -12.15
CA SER A 114 -1.83 -2.84 -11.94
C SER A 114 -0.75 -3.90 -12.21
N THR A 115 -0.91 -5.10 -11.64
CA THR A 115 0.02 -6.22 -11.86
C THR A 115 -0.05 -6.75 -13.27
N ALA A 116 -1.25 -6.89 -13.83
CA ALA A 116 -1.44 -7.40 -15.18
C ALA A 116 -0.72 -6.54 -16.23
N VAL A 117 -0.82 -5.20 -16.10
CA VAL A 117 -0.13 -4.26 -16.98
C VAL A 117 1.39 -4.34 -16.81
N ALA A 118 1.90 -4.41 -15.58
CA ALA A 118 3.33 -4.56 -15.35
C ALA A 118 3.87 -5.86 -15.97
N VAL A 119 3.19 -6.99 -15.76
CA VAL A 119 3.61 -8.29 -16.31
C VAL A 119 3.49 -8.32 -17.84
N ALA A 120 2.47 -7.69 -18.41
CA ALA A 120 2.34 -7.55 -19.86
C ALA A 120 3.43 -6.66 -20.46
N LYS A 121 3.78 -5.55 -19.79
CA LYS A 121 4.88 -4.65 -20.16
C LYS A 121 6.23 -5.35 -20.07
N LEU A 122 6.47 -6.14 -19.01
CA LEU A 122 7.64 -7.02 -18.91
C LEU A 122 7.71 -8.03 -20.06
N GLY A 123 6.56 -8.46 -20.59
CA GLY A 123 6.49 -9.35 -21.76
C GLY A 123 6.54 -8.64 -23.12
N GLU A 124 6.76 -7.32 -23.15
CA GLU A 124 6.73 -6.50 -24.38
C GLU A 124 5.45 -6.70 -25.20
N ALA A 125 4.33 -6.92 -24.52
CA ALA A 125 3.04 -7.09 -25.18
C ALA A 125 2.67 -5.81 -25.95
N PRO A 126 2.11 -5.93 -27.17
CA PRO A 126 1.61 -4.77 -27.92
C PRO A 126 0.41 -4.13 -27.21
N ALA A 127 0.12 -2.87 -27.53
CA ALA A 127 -0.89 -2.06 -26.84
C ALA A 127 -2.29 -2.70 -26.87
N GLU A 128 -2.68 -3.31 -27.99
CA GLU A 128 -3.95 -4.01 -28.17
C GLU A 128 -4.07 -5.20 -27.23
N ARG A 129 -2.97 -5.91 -26.99
CA ARG A 129 -2.91 -7.03 -26.05
C ARG A 129 -2.98 -6.55 -24.61
N ILE A 130 -2.28 -5.46 -24.28
CA ILE A 130 -2.36 -4.84 -22.95
C ILE A 130 -3.80 -4.39 -22.66
N ARG A 131 -4.50 -3.79 -23.63
CA ARG A 131 -5.93 -3.44 -23.50
C ARG A 131 -6.79 -4.66 -23.15
N ALA A 132 -6.65 -5.76 -23.89
CA ALA A 132 -7.40 -6.98 -23.63
C ALA A 132 -7.09 -7.56 -22.22
N ILE A 133 -5.83 -7.50 -21.80
CA ILE A 133 -5.39 -7.94 -20.46
C ILE A 133 -6.01 -7.06 -19.37
N ILE A 134 -6.06 -5.73 -19.55
CA ILE A 134 -6.71 -4.81 -18.60
C ILE A 134 -8.17 -5.22 -18.39
N ASN A 135 -8.88 -5.50 -19.48
CA ASN A 135 -10.29 -5.88 -19.41
C ASN A 135 -10.51 -7.23 -18.72
N LEU A 136 -9.70 -8.25 -19.03
CA LEU A 136 -9.72 -9.54 -18.33
C LEU A 136 -9.40 -9.39 -16.83
N ALA A 137 -8.37 -8.58 -16.52
CA ALA A 137 -7.94 -8.31 -15.15
C ALA A 137 -9.04 -7.60 -14.34
N ALA A 138 -9.73 -6.63 -14.94
CA ALA A 138 -10.83 -5.93 -14.30
C ALA A 138 -11.93 -6.90 -13.82
N SER A 139 -12.34 -7.84 -14.66
CA SER A 139 -13.36 -8.85 -14.33
C SER A 139 -12.97 -9.81 -13.20
N MET A 140 -11.70 -9.90 -12.86
CA MET A 140 -11.21 -10.74 -11.74
C MET A 140 -10.92 -9.94 -10.46
N SER A 141 -11.17 -8.63 -10.46
CA SER A 141 -10.89 -7.75 -9.31
C SER A 141 -11.63 -8.23 -8.05
N PRO A 142 -10.93 -8.40 -6.92
CA PRO A 142 -11.54 -8.94 -5.72
C PRO A 142 -12.41 -7.89 -5.00
N ALA A 143 -13.60 -8.32 -4.57
CA ALA A 143 -14.44 -7.60 -3.64
C ALA A 143 -14.00 -7.89 -2.20
N ASN A 144 -13.13 -7.05 -1.65
CA ASN A 144 -12.63 -7.18 -0.28
C ASN A 144 -13.42 -6.26 0.66
N THR A 145 -13.68 -6.68 1.90
CA THR A 145 -14.34 -5.85 2.92
C THR A 145 -13.33 -5.23 3.89
N TRP A 146 -13.68 -4.13 4.54
CA TRP A 146 -12.89 -3.53 5.63
C TRP A 146 -12.95 -4.31 6.95
N THR A 147 -13.99 -5.14 7.15
CA THR A 147 -14.22 -5.84 8.43
C THR A 147 -12.99 -6.62 8.94
N PRO A 148 -12.28 -7.41 8.10
CA PRO A 148 -11.06 -8.11 8.54
C PRO A 148 -9.95 -7.20 9.07
N ALA A 149 -9.81 -5.98 8.54
CA ALA A 149 -8.82 -5.03 9.03
C ALA A 149 -9.16 -4.56 10.46
N LEU A 150 -10.45 -4.30 10.71
CA LEU A 150 -10.96 -3.76 11.97
C LEU A 150 -11.01 -4.83 13.06
N ASP A 151 -11.48 -6.03 12.73
CA ASP A 151 -11.57 -7.15 13.67
C ASP A 151 -10.23 -7.87 13.87
N GLY A 152 -9.24 -7.57 13.01
CA GLY A 152 -7.92 -8.18 13.06
C GLY A 152 -7.80 -9.57 12.45
N ALA A 153 -8.71 -9.92 11.52
CA ALA A 153 -8.59 -11.14 10.75
C ALA A 153 -7.49 -11.00 9.68
N THR A 154 -6.48 -11.87 9.78
CA THR A 154 -5.24 -11.79 8.99
C THR A 154 -5.41 -12.02 7.50
N ILE A 155 -6.57 -12.52 7.05
CA ILE A 155 -6.92 -12.62 5.62
C ILE A 155 -6.79 -11.27 4.89
N ARG A 156 -6.96 -10.16 5.62
CA ARG A 156 -6.71 -8.80 5.11
C ARG A 156 -5.34 -8.67 4.46
N ASN A 157 -4.31 -9.30 5.01
CA ASN A 157 -2.94 -9.17 4.51
C ASN A 157 -2.78 -9.85 3.15
N LEU A 158 -3.61 -10.85 2.82
CA LEU A 158 -3.55 -11.54 1.54
C LEU A 158 -4.14 -10.72 0.37
N TYR A 159 -4.90 -9.65 0.66
CA TYR A 159 -5.62 -8.87 -0.35
C TYR A 159 -4.75 -8.41 -1.53
N PRO A 160 -3.60 -7.73 -1.33
CA PRO A 160 -2.74 -7.34 -2.45
C PRO A 160 -2.13 -8.54 -3.18
N GLY A 161 -1.77 -9.61 -2.46
CA GLY A 161 -1.22 -10.81 -3.07
C GLY A 161 -2.21 -11.54 -3.96
N ARG A 162 -3.49 -11.59 -3.56
CA ARG A 162 -4.56 -12.14 -4.40
C ARG A 162 -4.67 -11.38 -5.72
N SER A 163 -4.53 -10.07 -5.69
CA SER A 163 -4.57 -9.23 -6.89
C SER A 163 -3.35 -9.40 -7.75
N ALA A 164 -2.16 -9.52 -7.16
CA ALA A 164 -0.95 -9.83 -7.89
C ALA A 164 -1.08 -11.17 -8.64
N PHE A 165 -1.55 -12.19 -7.92
CA PHE A 165 -1.86 -13.51 -8.48
C PHE A 165 -2.85 -13.41 -9.65
N GLN A 166 -3.99 -12.73 -9.46
CA GLN A 166 -5.02 -12.59 -10.49
C GLN A 166 -4.55 -11.77 -11.69
N GLY A 167 -3.69 -10.77 -11.47
CA GLY A 167 -3.13 -9.96 -12.55
C GLY A 167 -2.16 -10.77 -13.42
N MET A 168 -1.34 -11.61 -12.81
CA MET A 168 -0.50 -12.58 -13.53
C MET A 168 -1.36 -13.59 -14.30
N LEU A 169 -2.44 -14.08 -13.67
CA LEU A 169 -3.39 -14.98 -14.32
C LEU A 169 -4.04 -14.33 -15.55
N ALA A 170 -4.38 -13.03 -15.50
CA ALA A 170 -4.99 -12.32 -16.62
C ALA A 170 -4.10 -12.36 -17.89
N VAL A 171 -2.79 -12.24 -17.72
CA VAL A 171 -1.83 -12.34 -18.84
C VAL A 171 -1.82 -13.74 -19.43
N ASP A 172 -1.84 -14.76 -18.57
CA ASP A 172 -1.86 -16.17 -18.97
C ASP A 172 -3.18 -16.57 -19.65
N LEU A 173 -4.33 -16.11 -19.12
CA LEU A 173 -5.64 -16.32 -19.74
C LEU A 173 -5.73 -15.65 -21.12
N GLN A 174 -5.19 -14.42 -21.26
CA GLN A 174 -5.14 -13.75 -22.55
C GLN A 174 -4.34 -14.56 -23.58
N ARG A 175 -3.21 -15.16 -23.17
CA ARG A 175 -2.40 -16.03 -24.04
C ARG A 175 -3.13 -17.30 -24.45
N CYS A 176 -4.01 -17.81 -23.59
CA CYS A 176 -4.85 -18.96 -23.88
C CYS A 176 -6.04 -18.60 -24.80
N GLY A 177 -6.32 -17.32 -25.05
CA GLY A 177 -7.41 -16.89 -25.92
C GLY A 177 -8.73 -16.58 -25.21
N PHE A 178 -8.72 -16.50 -23.87
CA PHE A 178 -9.87 -15.96 -23.15
C PHE A 178 -10.09 -14.49 -23.52
N THR A 179 -11.37 -14.10 -23.62
CA THR A 179 -11.79 -12.74 -23.94
C THR A 179 -12.48 -12.10 -22.73
N GLY A 180 -12.38 -10.77 -22.63
CA GLY A 180 -13.06 -9.97 -21.61
C GLY A 180 -14.05 -9.01 -22.27
N LEU A 181 -14.71 -8.17 -21.45
CA LEU A 181 -15.52 -7.06 -21.95
C LEU A 181 -14.66 -6.04 -22.71
N ASP A 182 -15.27 -5.22 -23.57
CA ASP A 182 -14.54 -4.16 -24.28
C ASP A 182 -14.08 -3.03 -23.34
N ASP A 183 -14.86 -2.77 -22.28
CA ASP A 183 -14.54 -1.83 -21.20
C ASP A 183 -14.86 -2.47 -19.83
N GLY A 184 -14.00 -3.38 -19.40
CA GLY A 184 -14.11 -4.05 -18.10
C GLY A 184 -14.02 -3.10 -16.90
N PRO A 185 -13.13 -2.08 -16.89
CA PRO A 185 -13.06 -1.11 -15.80
C PRO A 185 -14.38 -0.35 -15.56
N SER A 186 -15.03 0.17 -16.61
CA SER A 186 -16.29 0.89 -16.45
C SER A 186 -17.42 0.01 -15.94
N ASP A 187 -17.46 -1.26 -16.33
CA ASP A 187 -18.44 -2.21 -15.81
C ASP A 187 -18.19 -2.50 -14.32
N VAL A 188 -17.00 -3.01 -13.97
CA VAL A 188 -16.72 -3.50 -12.61
C VAL A 188 -16.68 -2.36 -11.59
N TYR A 189 -16.06 -1.23 -11.93
CA TYR A 189 -15.93 -0.07 -11.03
C TYR A 189 -17.07 0.94 -11.20
N GLY A 190 -17.93 0.82 -12.21
CA GLY A 190 -19.13 1.63 -12.34
C GLY A 190 -20.38 0.98 -11.75
N THR A 191 -20.40 -0.36 -11.63
CA THR A 191 -21.63 -1.09 -11.27
C THR A 191 -21.51 -2.01 -10.05
N LEU A 192 -20.35 -2.63 -9.81
CA LEU A 192 -20.21 -3.72 -8.81
C LEU A 192 -19.38 -3.34 -7.59
N LEU A 193 -18.23 -2.69 -7.75
CA LEU A 193 -17.31 -2.41 -6.65
C LEU A 193 -17.35 -0.96 -6.15
N ALA A 194 -18.02 -0.09 -6.89
CA ALA A 194 -18.03 1.35 -6.66
C ALA A 194 -19.40 1.96 -6.96
N ASP A 195 -19.62 3.15 -6.41
CA ASP A 195 -20.80 3.96 -6.64
C ASP A 195 -20.67 4.82 -7.91
N ALA A 196 -19.43 5.11 -8.32
CA ALA A 196 -19.14 5.76 -9.59
C ALA A 196 -17.72 5.46 -10.07
N PHE A 197 -17.54 5.47 -11.40
CA PHE A 197 -16.25 5.48 -12.08
C PHE A 197 -16.24 6.56 -13.17
N ASP A 198 -15.24 7.43 -13.13
CA ASP A 198 -15.04 8.49 -14.12
C ASP A 198 -13.89 8.11 -15.07
N GLY A 199 -14.24 7.49 -16.20
CA GLY A 199 -13.26 7.09 -17.21
C GLY A 199 -12.45 8.27 -17.78
N ALA A 200 -13.03 9.47 -17.86
CA ALA A 200 -12.31 10.65 -18.32
C ALA A 200 -11.24 11.09 -17.31
N ALA A 201 -11.56 11.04 -16.00
CA ALA A 201 -10.58 11.29 -14.95
C ALA A 201 -9.44 10.26 -14.95
N ALA A 202 -9.72 8.99 -15.27
CA ALA A 202 -8.71 7.94 -15.33
C ALA A 202 -7.62 8.23 -16.39
N VAL A 203 -8.01 8.77 -17.55
CA VAL A 203 -7.07 9.06 -18.66
C VAL A 203 -6.60 10.51 -18.70
N SER A 204 -7.15 11.39 -17.85
CA SER A 204 -6.82 12.82 -17.83
C SER A 204 -5.31 13.05 -17.63
N GLY A 205 -4.70 13.89 -18.47
CA GLY A 205 -3.28 14.22 -18.39
C GLY A 205 -2.31 13.14 -18.89
N ILE A 206 -2.79 11.99 -19.38
CA ILE A 206 -1.89 10.91 -19.84
C ILE A 206 -1.02 11.35 -21.03
N ASP A 207 -1.57 12.17 -21.93
CA ASP A 207 -0.84 12.74 -23.08
C ASP A 207 0.24 13.75 -22.69
N ALA A 208 0.20 14.25 -21.44
CA ALA A 208 1.21 15.16 -20.91
C ALA A 208 2.41 14.41 -20.28
N LEU A 209 2.31 13.10 -20.03
CA LEU A 209 3.40 12.32 -19.44
C LEU A 209 4.65 12.23 -20.34
N ALA A 210 4.45 12.27 -21.66
CA ALA A 210 5.52 12.15 -22.66
C ALA A 210 6.05 13.51 -23.16
N ARG A 211 5.60 14.62 -22.57
CA ARG A 211 6.06 15.97 -22.95
C ARG A 211 7.43 16.27 -22.34
N SER A 212 8.07 17.34 -22.82
CA SER A 212 9.34 17.83 -22.25
C SER A 212 9.17 18.25 -20.78
N ASP A 213 10.24 18.23 -20.00
CA ASP A 213 10.21 18.39 -18.53
C ASP A 213 9.44 19.63 -18.02
N ALA A 214 9.44 20.74 -18.75
CA ALA A 214 8.71 21.95 -18.34
C ALA A 214 7.18 21.85 -18.47
N GLU A 215 6.68 20.92 -19.30
CA GLU A 215 5.27 20.71 -19.60
C GLU A 215 4.76 19.32 -19.18
N ARG A 216 5.65 18.50 -18.61
CA ARG A 216 5.35 17.14 -18.19
C ARG A 216 4.54 17.13 -16.91
N GLU A 217 3.45 16.37 -16.92
CA GLU A 217 2.79 15.99 -15.67
C GLU A 217 3.63 14.93 -14.94
N PRO A 218 3.76 15.02 -13.60
CA PRO A 218 4.43 13.98 -12.83
C PRO A 218 3.67 12.65 -12.99
N TYR A 219 4.42 11.55 -13.09
CA TYR A 219 3.85 10.22 -12.96
C TYR A 219 3.23 10.08 -11.57
N ARG A 220 2.22 9.22 -11.45
CA ARG A 220 1.58 8.94 -10.17
C ARG A 220 2.57 8.41 -9.14
N ILE A 221 3.60 7.66 -9.56
CA ILE A 221 4.62 7.16 -8.63
C ILE A 221 5.45 8.28 -7.98
N GLU A 222 5.59 9.44 -8.63
CA GLU A 222 6.26 10.63 -8.09
C GLU A 222 5.36 11.42 -7.13
N GLN A 223 4.08 11.07 -7.04
CA GLN A 223 3.07 11.70 -6.19
C GLN A 223 2.63 10.80 -5.01
N ASN A 224 3.41 9.77 -4.72
CA ASN A 224 3.14 8.80 -3.68
C ASN A 224 3.38 9.36 -2.26
N TYR A 225 3.14 8.50 -1.25
CA TYR A 225 3.54 8.77 0.12
C TYR A 225 4.19 7.54 0.76
N PHE A 226 5.12 7.79 1.68
CA PHE A 226 5.70 6.75 2.52
C PHE A 226 5.12 6.82 3.93
N LYS A 227 4.59 5.71 4.43
CA LYS A 227 4.12 5.59 5.81
C LYS A 227 5.30 5.64 6.79
N LEU A 228 5.22 6.52 7.78
CA LEU A 228 6.25 6.64 8.84
C LEU A 228 5.74 6.12 10.20
N HIS A 229 4.44 5.90 10.31
CA HIS A 229 3.79 5.17 11.39
C HIS A 229 3.33 3.79 10.89
N ALA A 230 3.52 2.74 11.69
CA ALA A 230 3.22 1.35 11.34
C ALA A 230 1.73 0.99 11.51
N CYS A 231 0.87 1.80 10.89
CA CYS A 231 -0.59 1.69 10.99
C CYS A 231 -1.28 2.29 9.75
N CYS A 232 -2.60 2.09 9.66
CA CYS A 232 -3.39 2.63 8.56
C CYS A 232 -3.22 4.15 8.45
N ARG A 233 -3.17 4.68 7.22
CA ARG A 233 -2.91 6.11 6.95
C ARG A 233 -3.83 7.05 7.70
N PHE A 234 -5.09 6.69 7.95
CA PHE A 234 -6.03 7.58 8.64
C PHE A 234 -5.65 7.85 10.10
N ASN A 235 -4.83 6.99 10.71
CA ASN A 235 -4.21 7.27 12.01
C ASN A 235 -3.12 8.34 11.93
N HIS A 236 -2.43 8.44 10.78
CA HIS A 236 -1.29 9.35 10.60
C HIS A 236 -1.71 10.81 10.78
N PHE A 237 -2.96 11.15 10.41
CA PHE A 237 -3.50 12.49 10.61
C PHE A 237 -3.41 12.93 12.07
N ALA A 238 -3.82 12.08 13.01
CA ALA A 238 -3.73 12.37 14.43
C ALA A 238 -2.31 12.17 14.97
N LEU A 239 -1.59 11.16 14.49
CA LEU A 239 -0.25 10.84 14.98
C LEU A 239 0.77 11.94 14.68
N ASP A 240 0.74 12.55 13.50
CA ASP A 240 1.66 13.65 13.17
C ASP A 240 1.48 14.81 14.17
N ALA A 241 0.24 15.24 14.41
CA ALA A 241 -0.10 16.27 15.38
C ALA A 241 0.30 15.89 16.81
N VAL A 242 0.02 14.66 17.24
CA VAL A 242 0.37 14.16 18.58
C VAL A 242 1.89 14.10 18.79
N MET A 243 2.62 13.62 17.80
CA MET A 243 4.08 13.53 17.87
C MET A 243 4.72 14.91 17.89
N GLU A 244 4.17 15.87 17.15
CA GLU A 244 4.62 17.27 17.18
C GLU A 244 4.36 17.92 18.55
N LEU A 245 3.14 17.77 19.10
CA LEU A 245 2.82 18.24 20.44
C LEU A 245 3.75 17.64 21.49
N ARG A 246 4.04 16.34 21.39
CA ARG A 246 4.98 15.66 22.29
C ARG A 246 6.38 16.24 22.18
N ARG A 247 6.86 16.48 20.96
CA ARG A 247 8.20 17.03 20.69
C ARG A 247 8.34 18.46 21.21
N VAL A 248 7.38 19.34 20.89
CA VAL A 248 7.42 20.78 21.23
C VAL A 248 7.25 20.99 22.73
N HIS A 249 6.30 20.30 23.35
CA HIS A 249 5.97 20.52 24.77
C HIS A 249 6.66 19.55 25.72
N ARG A 250 7.46 18.60 25.20
CA ARG A 250 8.04 17.49 25.98
C ARG A 250 6.98 16.78 26.81
N LEU A 251 5.83 16.52 26.18
CA LEU A 251 4.63 16.02 26.84
C LEU A 251 4.89 14.63 27.42
N ASP A 252 4.66 14.50 28.73
CA ASP A 252 4.64 13.21 29.39
C ASP A 252 3.22 12.61 29.38
N ALA A 253 3.12 11.31 29.12
CA ALA A 253 1.84 10.63 29.00
C ALA A 253 1.01 10.66 30.29
N SER A 254 1.64 10.73 31.47
CA SER A 254 0.92 10.78 32.74
C SER A 254 0.20 12.13 32.95
N ALA A 255 0.70 13.21 32.32
CA ALA A 255 0.10 14.53 32.37
C ALA A 255 -1.16 14.65 31.49
N VAL A 256 -1.36 13.73 30.55
CA VAL A 256 -2.52 13.75 29.64
C VAL A 256 -3.78 13.37 30.40
N GLY A 257 -4.79 14.23 30.35
CA GLY A 257 -6.14 13.99 30.87
C GLY A 257 -7.06 13.39 29.82
N LYS A 258 -7.21 14.06 28.67
CA LYS A 258 -8.10 13.67 27.55
C LYS A 258 -7.47 14.04 26.21
N VAL A 259 -7.74 13.27 25.17
CA VAL A 259 -7.40 13.65 23.79
C VAL A 259 -8.67 13.72 22.96
N GLU A 260 -8.87 14.81 22.23
CA GLU A 260 -10.01 15.02 21.35
C GLU A 260 -9.51 15.19 19.92
N ILE A 261 -10.08 14.42 18.99
CA ILE A 261 -9.67 14.37 17.60
C ILE A 261 -10.88 14.65 16.72
N VAL A 262 -10.79 15.69 15.89
CA VAL A 262 -11.73 15.92 14.79
C VAL A 262 -11.04 15.50 13.49
N THR A 263 -11.65 14.59 12.72
CA THR A 263 -11.04 14.08 11.47
C THR A 263 -12.10 13.74 10.41
N ILE A 264 -11.73 13.01 9.36
CA ILE A 264 -12.60 12.65 8.24
C ILE A 264 -13.72 11.68 8.65
N PRO A 265 -14.90 11.69 8.00
CA PRO A 265 -16.01 10.81 8.34
C PRO A 265 -15.65 9.31 8.40
N PHE A 266 -14.82 8.83 7.47
CA PHE A 266 -14.46 7.41 7.40
C PHE A 266 -13.71 6.92 8.65
N ALA A 267 -12.93 7.80 9.29
CA ALA A 267 -12.07 7.45 10.42
C ALA A 267 -12.85 7.04 11.68
N VAL A 268 -14.16 7.33 11.76
CA VAL A 268 -15.01 6.87 12.88
C VAL A 268 -15.04 5.35 13.01
N ARG A 269 -14.80 4.61 11.92
CA ARG A 269 -14.70 3.15 11.90
C ARG A 269 -13.48 2.62 12.67
N MET A 270 -12.51 3.48 12.96
CA MET A 270 -11.24 3.16 13.63
C MET A 270 -11.24 3.66 15.08
N SER A 271 -12.41 3.65 15.72
CA SER A 271 -12.63 4.23 17.06
C SER A 271 -12.57 3.23 18.21
N GLU A 272 -12.31 1.94 17.96
CA GLU A 272 -12.19 0.92 19.00
C GLU A 272 -10.95 1.17 19.89
N PRO A 273 -11.09 1.53 21.18
CA PRO A 273 -9.95 1.86 22.03
C PRO A 273 -9.20 0.67 22.62
N ALA A 274 -9.78 -0.53 22.59
CA ALA A 274 -9.21 -1.75 23.14
C ALA A 274 -9.13 -2.86 22.08
N PRO A 275 -8.38 -2.66 20.97
CA PRO A 275 -8.21 -3.66 19.93
C PRO A 275 -7.62 -4.96 20.51
N ALA A 276 -8.21 -6.10 20.14
CA ALA A 276 -7.85 -7.40 20.69
C ALA A 276 -6.59 -8.01 20.05
N THR A 277 -6.19 -7.52 18.87
CA THR A 277 -5.09 -8.09 18.08
C THR A 277 -4.16 -7.00 17.55
N SER A 278 -2.94 -7.41 17.20
CA SER A 278 -1.91 -6.55 16.61
C SER A 278 -2.39 -5.91 15.31
N LEU A 279 -3.11 -6.67 14.48
CA LEU A 279 -3.69 -6.14 13.25
C LEU A 279 -4.78 -5.10 13.55
N ALA A 280 -5.76 -5.40 14.40
CA ALA A 280 -6.83 -4.46 14.75
C ALA A 280 -6.26 -3.15 15.34
N ALA A 281 -5.18 -3.24 16.13
CA ALA A 281 -4.52 -2.08 16.72
C ALA A 281 -3.93 -1.12 15.68
N ARG A 282 -3.49 -1.62 14.52
CA ARG A 282 -3.04 -0.80 13.38
C ARG A 282 -4.19 -0.07 12.67
N PHE A 283 -5.43 -0.40 12.99
CA PHE A 283 -6.65 0.25 12.51
C PHE A 283 -7.46 0.89 13.65
N SER A 284 -6.79 1.28 14.74
CA SER A 284 -7.38 1.98 15.88
C SER A 284 -6.65 3.31 16.14
N ILE A 285 -7.35 4.42 15.91
CA ILE A 285 -6.85 5.77 16.18
C ILE A 285 -6.60 5.97 17.69
N PRO A 286 -7.53 5.59 18.59
CA PRO A 286 -7.30 5.73 20.02
C PRO A 286 -6.08 4.96 20.50
N TRP A 287 -5.90 3.71 20.03
CA TRP A 287 -4.74 2.90 20.39
C TRP A 287 -3.46 3.52 19.89
N ALA A 288 -3.38 3.87 18.59
CA ALA A 288 -2.18 4.42 17.99
C ALA A 288 -1.74 5.72 18.69
N VAL A 289 -2.67 6.63 18.98
CA VAL A 289 -2.41 7.88 19.70
C VAL A 289 -1.93 7.62 21.13
N ALA A 290 -2.57 6.69 21.85
CA ALA A 290 -2.17 6.34 23.20
C ALA A 290 -0.77 5.71 23.24
N ALA A 291 -0.48 4.78 22.33
CA ALA A 291 0.82 4.13 22.20
C ALA A 291 1.92 5.16 21.88
N ALA A 292 1.64 6.10 20.96
CA ALA A 292 2.56 7.18 20.62
C ALA A 292 2.90 8.07 21.84
N LEU A 293 1.90 8.42 22.64
CA LEU A 293 2.11 9.24 23.85
C LEU A 293 2.89 8.47 24.93
N VAL A 294 2.52 7.22 25.21
CA VAL A 294 3.12 6.39 26.27
C VAL A 294 4.53 5.93 25.93
N LEU A 295 4.76 5.47 24.70
CA LEU A 295 6.03 4.89 24.27
C LEU A 295 6.94 5.91 23.58
N GLY A 296 6.39 7.02 23.10
CA GLY A 296 7.14 8.02 22.33
C GLY A 296 7.55 7.56 20.94
N ARG A 297 6.91 6.52 20.40
CA ARG A 297 7.23 5.89 19.11
C ARG A 297 6.00 5.27 18.47
N THR A 298 6.09 5.00 17.16
CA THR A 298 4.97 4.53 16.32
C THR A 298 5.42 3.46 15.30
N ASP A 299 6.58 2.87 15.51
CA ASP A 299 7.09 1.76 14.72
C ASP A 299 6.32 0.45 15.01
N PRO A 300 6.59 -0.68 14.34
CA PRO A 300 5.84 -1.92 14.54
C PRO A 300 5.73 -2.39 15.99
N SER A 301 6.71 -2.07 16.85
CA SER A 301 6.68 -2.42 18.28
C SER A 301 5.61 -1.66 19.09
N ALA A 302 5.03 -0.58 18.55
CA ALA A 302 3.88 0.10 19.18
C ALA A 302 2.57 -0.69 19.06
N PHE A 303 2.57 -1.77 18.27
CA PHE A 303 1.40 -2.58 17.96
C PHE A 303 1.62 -4.08 18.22
N ASP A 304 2.77 -4.47 18.79
CA ASP A 304 3.07 -5.87 19.10
C ASP A 304 2.34 -6.35 20.37
N GLU A 305 2.49 -7.63 20.71
CA GLU A 305 1.86 -8.24 21.88
C GLU A 305 2.29 -7.58 23.20
N THR A 306 3.52 -7.08 23.28
CA THR A 306 4.03 -6.39 24.46
C THR A 306 3.30 -5.06 24.64
N ALA A 307 3.15 -4.27 23.58
CA ALA A 307 2.38 -3.04 23.61
C ALA A 307 0.90 -3.30 23.93
N LEU A 308 0.30 -4.35 23.34
CA LEU A 308 -1.08 -4.76 23.63
C LEU A 308 -1.30 -5.13 25.09
N GLY A 309 -0.26 -5.64 25.77
CA GLY A 309 -0.27 -5.92 27.20
C GLY A 309 -0.18 -4.70 28.11
N ASP A 310 0.27 -3.53 27.61
CA ASP A 310 0.52 -2.35 28.45
C ASP A 310 -0.78 -1.66 28.90
N ALA A 311 -1.08 -1.76 30.19
CA ALA A 311 -2.26 -1.16 30.80
C ALA A 311 -2.29 0.38 30.69
N ARG A 312 -1.14 1.04 30.59
CA ARG A 312 -1.07 2.51 30.45
C ARG A 312 -1.58 2.95 29.08
N ILE A 313 -1.25 2.20 28.03
CA ILE A 313 -1.74 2.45 26.65
C ILE A 313 -3.26 2.27 26.63
N ARG A 314 -3.75 1.14 27.15
CA ARG A 314 -5.19 0.84 27.21
C ARG A 314 -5.96 1.90 27.99
N ASP A 315 -5.42 2.36 29.12
CA ASP A 315 -6.05 3.41 29.91
C ASP A 315 -6.14 4.75 29.17
N LEU A 316 -5.06 5.16 28.51
CA LEU A 316 -5.03 6.40 27.74
C LEU A 316 -5.91 6.31 26.49
N ALA A 317 -5.96 5.16 25.80
CA ALA A 317 -6.78 4.95 24.62
C ALA A 317 -8.27 5.19 24.89
N ARG A 318 -8.78 4.77 26.05
CA ARG A 318 -10.17 5.05 26.48
C ARG A 318 -10.49 6.54 26.67
N ARG A 319 -9.46 7.39 26.77
CA ARG A 319 -9.59 8.84 26.96
C ARG A 319 -9.40 9.62 25.65
N VAL A 320 -9.23 8.91 24.53
CA VAL A 320 -9.21 9.48 23.19
C VAL A 320 -10.63 9.46 22.62
N VAL A 321 -11.15 10.63 22.26
CA VAL A 321 -12.49 10.80 21.69
C VAL A 321 -12.37 11.29 20.25
N ILE A 322 -13.10 10.65 19.35
CA ILE A 322 -13.09 10.97 17.91
C ILE A 322 -14.43 11.54 17.51
N THR A 323 -14.41 12.67 16.83
CA THR A 323 -15.54 13.25 16.09
C THR A 323 -15.11 13.51 14.65
N THR A 324 -16.07 13.80 13.78
CA THR A 324 -15.82 13.92 12.34
C THR A 324 -16.34 15.23 11.76
N ASP A 325 -15.62 15.75 10.78
CA ASP A 325 -16.01 16.92 9.99
C ASP A 325 -16.17 16.52 8.51
N PRO A 326 -17.38 16.59 7.92
CA PRO A 326 -17.63 16.26 6.53
C PRO A 326 -16.83 17.11 5.51
N ALA A 327 -16.34 18.29 5.91
CA ALA A 327 -15.51 19.13 5.06
C ALA A 327 -14.06 18.61 4.94
N MET A 328 -13.61 17.78 5.88
CA MET A 328 -12.27 17.21 5.87
C MET A 328 -12.18 16.02 4.90
N SER A 329 -11.10 15.97 4.12
CA SER A 329 -10.87 14.90 3.15
C SER A 329 -9.37 14.65 2.99
N PRO A 330 -8.93 13.38 2.89
CA PRO A 330 -7.52 13.08 2.63
C PRO A 330 -7.08 13.45 1.21
N ARG A 331 -8.02 13.75 0.30
CA ARG A 331 -7.72 14.10 -1.09
C ARG A 331 -7.52 15.61 -1.30
N ARG A 332 -7.93 16.42 -0.32
CA ARG A 332 -7.88 17.89 -0.35
C ARG A 332 -6.69 18.41 0.45
N VAL A 333 -6.25 19.62 0.12
CA VAL A 333 -5.14 20.32 0.80
C VAL A 333 -5.56 21.70 1.33
N ASP A 334 -6.77 22.13 1.00
CA ASP A 334 -7.39 23.38 1.43
C ASP A 334 -8.18 23.24 2.75
N ALA A 335 -8.20 22.04 3.34
CA ALA A 335 -8.79 21.75 4.64
C ALA A 335 -7.93 20.74 5.41
N PRO A 336 -7.92 20.78 6.75
CA PRO A 336 -7.20 19.80 7.57
C PRO A 336 -7.67 18.36 7.35
N THR A 337 -6.80 17.40 7.66
CA THR A 337 -7.15 15.98 7.78
C THR A 337 -7.38 15.56 9.23
N ALA A 338 -6.77 16.25 10.20
CA ALA A 338 -7.15 16.16 11.60
C ALA A 338 -6.86 17.44 12.39
N ARG A 339 -7.65 17.68 13.43
CA ARG A 339 -7.36 18.62 14.53
C ARG A 339 -7.30 17.83 15.83
N VAL A 340 -6.22 17.97 16.57
CA VAL A 340 -6.00 17.28 17.84
C VAL A 340 -5.93 18.28 18.97
N ARG A 341 -6.71 18.04 20.03
CA ARG A 341 -6.62 18.75 21.30
C ARG A 341 -6.23 17.79 22.41
N VAL A 342 -5.19 18.12 23.16
CA VAL A 342 -4.73 17.36 24.32
C VAL A 342 -4.99 18.19 25.57
N GLY A 343 -6.02 17.80 26.32
CA GLY A 343 -6.32 18.37 27.63
C GLY A 343 -5.42 17.75 28.70
N LEU A 344 -4.62 18.56 29.38
CA LEU A 344 -3.72 18.15 30.45
C LEU A 344 -4.43 18.16 31.81
N ARG A 345 -3.91 17.36 32.74
CA ARG A 345 -4.43 17.27 34.12
C ARG A 345 -4.27 18.56 34.92
N ASP A 346 -3.38 19.45 34.51
CA ASP A 346 -3.19 20.77 35.12
C ASP A 346 -4.14 21.84 34.58
N GLY A 347 -5.05 21.46 33.69
CA GLY A 347 -6.06 22.35 33.09
C GLY A 347 -5.63 23.04 31.80
N ARG A 348 -4.36 22.91 31.36
CA ARG A 348 -3.92 23.42 30.06
C ARG A 348 -4.46 22.56 28.92
N THR A 349 -4.63 23.16 27.75
CA THR A 349 -4.95 22.47 26.50
C THR A 349 -3.88 22.77 25.47
N LEU A 350 -3.37 21.73 24.83
CA LEU A 350 -2.45 21.84 23.70
C LEU A 350 -3.21 21.48 22.43
N GLU A 351 -2.99 22.20 21.33
CA GLU A 351 -3.69 21.97 20.06
C GLU A 351 -2.70 21.90 18.91
N GLU A 352 -2.94 21.00 17.97
CA GLU A 352 -2.18 20.89 16.72
C GLU A 352 -3.09 20.39 15.59
N THR A 353 -2.76 20.76 14.35
CA THR A 353 -3.55 20.43 13.16
C THR A 353 -2.67 19.84 12.07
N THR A 354 -3.12 18.72 11.50
CA THR A 354 -2.49 18.10 10.33
C THR A 354 -3.32 18.39 9.10
N THR A 355 -2.70 18.93 8.05
CA THR A 355 -3.32 19.08 6.72
C THR A 355 -2.78 18.00 5.78
N VAL A 356 -1.48 17.99 5.56
CA VAL A 356 -0.77 16.98 4.78
C VAL A 356 0.10 16.17 5.73
N VAL A 357 -0.05 14.84 5.69
CA VAL A 357 0.78 13.96 6.52
C VAL A 357 2.22 13.96 6.05
N ARG A 358 3.12 13.82 7.01
CA ARG A 358 4.54 13.65 6.76
C ARG A 358 4.80 12.41 5.89
N GLY A 359 5.69 12.54 4.92
CA GLY A 359 6.00 11.50 3.94
C GLY A 359 5.13 11.51 2.68
N ASP A 360 4.10 12.36 2.59
CA ASP A 360 3.37 12.64 1.34
C ASP A 360 4.26 13.40 0.35
N ALA A 361 4.01 13.29 -0.96
CA ALA A 361 4.72 14.08 -1.96
C ALA A 361 4.65 15.61 -1.72
N LEU A 362 3.61 16.10 -1.04
CA LEU A 362 3.49 17.50 -0.63
C LEU A 362 4.15 17.82 0.73
N SER A 363 4.60 16.81 1.47
CA SER A 363 5.34 16.93 2.73
C SER A 363 6.43 15.84 2.79
N PRO A 364 7.40 15.85 1.85
CA PRO A 364 8.33 14.75 1.68
C PRO A 364 9.31 14.67 2.85
N VAL A 365 9.82 13.46 3.09
CA VAL A 365 10.96 13.25 3.99
C VAL A 365 12.23 13.01 3.17
N PRO A 366 13.41 13.31 3.71
CA PRO A 366 14.63 13.12 2.97
C PRO A 366 14.95 11.62 2.80
N ARG A 367 15.72 11.30 1.76
CA ARG A 367 15.97 9.92 1.31
C ARG A 367 16.65 9.07 2.38
N ASP A 368 17.55 9.66 3.15
CA ASP A 368 18.24 9.00 4.25
C ASP A 368 17.28 8.46 5.32
N GLU A 369 16.18 9.14 5.56
CA GLU A 369 15.14 8.69 6.48
C GLU A 369 14.36 7.49 5.93
N ILE A 370 14.06 7.48 4.63
CA ILE A 370 13.47 6.31 3.96
C ILE A 370 14.43 5.12 4.02
N THR A 371 15.72 5.35 3.79
CA THR A 371 16.75 4.31 3.94
C THR A 371 16.85 3.83 5.39
N ALA A 372 16.83 4.73 6.38
CA ALA A 372 16.85 4.36 7.80
C ALA A 372 15.63 3.51 8.18
N LYS A 373 14.44 3.85 7.68
CA LYS A 373 13.24 3.04 7.83
C LYS A 373 13.43 1.64 7.23
N PHE A 374 13.94 1.54 6.01
CA PHE A 374 14.22 0.25 5.37
C PHE A 374 15.18 -0.59 6.21
N LEU A 375 16.30 -0.01 6.67
CA LEU A 375 17.28 -0.70 7.50
C LEU A 375 16.67 -1.17 8.84
N ALA A 376 15.83 -0.36 9.48
CA ALA A 376 15.16 -0.73 10.72
C ALA A 376 14.22 -1.95 10.56
N LEU A 377 13.62 -2.11 9.38
CA LEU A 377 12.73 -3.24 9.06
C LEU A 377 13.49 -4.48 8.57
N ALA A 378 14.55 -4.30 7.76
CA ALA A 378 15.24 -5.39 7.07
C ALA A 378 16.40 -5.99 7.87
N SER A 379 17.12 -5.18 8.66
CA SER A 379 18.31 -5.64 9.39
C SER A 379 18.04 -6.77 10.40
N PRO A 380 16.89 -6.81 11.12
CA PRO A 380 16.56 -7.94 11.99
C PRO A 380 16.45 -9.30 11.26
N VAL A 381 16.23 -9.29 9.95
CA VAL A 381 16.07 -10.50 9.12
C VAL A 381 17.34 -10.81 8.33
N LEU A 382 17.91 -9.80 7.66
CA LEU A 382 19.04 -9.98 6.74
C LEU A 382 20.42 -9.71 7.39
N GLY A 383 20.44 -9.02 8.53
CA GLY A 383 21.63 -8.44 9.12
C GLY A 383 22.01 -7.09 8.49
N ASP A 384 22.67 -6.23 9.28
CA ASP A 384 23.01 -4.85 8.91
C ASP A 384 23.76 -4.72 7.58
N ALA A 385 24.80 -5.54 7.37
CA ALA A 385 25.65 -5.45 6.19
C ALA A 385 24.88 -5.79 4.91
N GLN A 386 24.07 -6.85 4.97
CA GLN A 386 23.25 -7.30 3.85
C GLN A 386 22.13 -6.31 3.56
N ALA A 387 21.45 -5.80 4.59
CA ALA A 387 20.41 -4.79 4.42
C ALA A 387 20.97 -3.52 3.75
N ARG A 388 22.14 -3.03 4.16
CA ARG A 388 22.79 -1.87 3.51
C ARG A 388 23.10 -2.16 2.04
N LYS A 389 23.65 -3.33 1.74
CA LYS A 389 23.93 -3.76 0.36
C LYS A 389 22.67 -3.81 -0.51
N VAL A 390 21.54 -4.27 0.04
CA VAL A 390 20.25 -4.23 -0.65
C VAL A 390 19.83 -2.79 -0.93
N ALA A 391 19.92 -1.88 0.05
CA ALA A 391 19.57 -0.48 -0.13
C ALA A 391 20.41 0.20 -1.23
N ASP A 392 21.71 -0.06 -1.24
CA ASP A 392 22.65 0.45 -2.25
C ASP A 392 22.34 -0.14 -3.63
N THR A 393 22.04 -1.43 -3.71
CA THR A 393 21.69 -2.11 -4.97
C THR A 393 20.35 -1.61 -5.53
N VAL A 394 19.37 -1.32 -4.67
CA VAL A 394 18.09 -0.73 -5.09
C VAL A 394 18.29 0.65 -5.70
N ALA A 395 19.24 1.44 -5.19
CA ALA A 395 19.56 2.77 -5.73
C ALA A 395 20.04 2.73 -7.18
N GLU A 396 20.69 1.64 -7.58
CA GLU A 396 21.31 1.45 -8.90
C GLU A 396 20.55 0.39 -9.73
N THR A 397 19.27 0.14 -9.41
CA THR A 397 18.48 -0.93 -10.04
C THR A 397 18.48 -0.83 -11.57
N ASP A 398 18.42 0.38 -12.14
CA ASP A 398 18.40 0.61 -13.58
C ASP A 398 19.68 0.16 -14.31
N THR A 399 20.78 -0.04 -13.56
CA THR A 399 22.07 -0.53 -14.06
C THR A 399 22.19 -2.06 -14.05
N LEU A 400 21.29 -2.76 -13.35
CA LEU A 400 21.34 -4.22 -13.26
C LEU A 400 20.98 -4.87 -14.60
N GLU A 401 21.90 -5.66 -15.16
CA GLU A 401 21.63 -6.48 -16.35
C GLU A 401 20.67 -7.63 -16.04
N ASP A 402 20.63 -8.08 -14.79
CA ASP A 402 19.78 -9.17 -14.31
C ASP A 402 19.31 -8.90 -12.88
N ILE A 403 18.00 -8.89 -12.67
CA ILE A 403 17.40 -8.61 -11.37
C ILE A 403 17.71 -9.69 -10.32
N ARG A 404 18.16 -10.88 -10.72
CA ARG A 404 18.60 -11.93 -9.80
C ARG A 404 19.73 -11.45 -8.88
N ALA A 405 20.57 -10.54 -9.36
CA ALA A 405 21.60 -9.90 -8.56
C ALA A 405 21.01 -9.18 -7.33
N LEU A 406 19.80 -8.62 -7.43
CA LEU A 406 19.06 -8.04 -6.31
C LEU A 406 18.30 -9.11 -5.51
N THR A 407 17.55 -9.99 -6.16
CA THR A 407 16.66 -10.93 -5.43
C THR A 407 17.43 -11.94 -4.60
N GLU A 408 18.61 -12.38 -5.04
CA GLU A 408 19.48 -13.26 -4.25
C GLU A 408 19.95 -12.60 -2.94
N MET A 409 20.00 -11.27 -2.90
CA MET A 409 20.35 -10.52 -1.69
C MET A 409 19.20 -10.42 -0.68
N LEU A 410 17.99 -10.78 -1.07
CA LEU A 410 16.78 -10.73 -0.23
C LEU A 410 16.56 -12.02 0.59
N LEU A 411 17.49 -12.97 0.50
CA LEU A 411 17.53 -14.22 1.26
C LEU A 411 18.42 -14.04 2.51
N PRO A 412 18.05 -14.58 3.69
CA PRO A 412 18.84 -14.48 4.93
C PRO A 412 19.92 -15.56 5.09
#